data_AF-A0A2D4M673-F1
#
_entry.id   AF-A0A2D4M673-F1
#
_cell.length_a   1.000
_cell.length_b   1.000
_cell.length_c   1.000
_cell.angle_alpha   90.00
_cell.angle_beta   90.00
_cell.angle_gamma   90.00
#
_symmetry.space_group_name_H-M   'P 1'
#
loop_
_entity.id
_entity.type
_entity.pdbx_description
1 polymer ?
#
loop_
_entity_poly.entity_id
_entity_poly.type
_entity_poly.pdbx_seq_one_letter_code
_entity_poly.pdbx_strand_id
1 'polypeptide(L)'
;QMFPLKDHSKVIVIGWSWIYILILPSFSSFRYGTEDLCAHHTFIIAHVVKACPAECYQVSFLGVLLRRLLFLMAPDHQLKFTQKFPPKDSENLLLWQHLSFQALLPLHRQQVAHELFVAGLVQCQEWLNSEKPLNELPQVNMALSALLSMCQSARQTLEEEEQAALMGALGQIAVHLSAAQISSVACFQQTFCLTLQLLQLF
;
A
#
# COMPACT_ATOMS: atom_id res chain seq x y z
N GLN A 1 15.46 7.65 -34.49
CA GLN A 1 16.11 8.89 -34.02
C GLN A 1 15.90 8.99 -32.53
N MET A 2 17.02 9.10 -31.83
CA MET A 2 17.19 9.03 -30.39
C MET A 2 16.96 10.43 -29.81
N PHE A 3 15.92 10.61 -28.98
CA PHE A 3 15.73 11.84 -28.22
C PHE A 3 16.48 11.71 -26.89
N PRO A 4 17.40 12.64 -26.55
CA PRO A 4 18.30 12.47 -25.43
C PRO A 4 17.62 12.81 -24.10
N LEU A 5 17.88 11.96 -23.09
CA LEU A 5 17.73 12.27 -21.68
C LEU A 5 18.60 13.49 -21.34
N LYS A 6 17.97 14.64 -21.07
CA LYS A 6 18.59 15.74 -20.33
C LYS A 6 17.50 16.73 -19.89
N ASP A 7 16.92 16.51 -18.72
CA ASP A 7 16.76 17.52 -17.64
C ASP A 7 15.90 16.97 -16.48
N HIS A 8 16.36 15.89 -15.81
CA HIS A 8 15.67 15.33 -14.63
C HIS A 8 15.74 16.25 -13.39
N SER A 9 16.54 17.32 -13.45
CA SER A 9 16.81 18.21 -12.33
C SER A 9 15.76 19.31 -12.15
N LYS A 10 15.02 19.66 -13.21
CA LYS A 10 14.06 20.77 -13.16
C LYS A 10 12.65 20.38 -12.71
N VAL A 11 12.26 19.11 -12.90
CA VAL A 11 10.97 18.61 -12.42
C VAL A 11 10.96 18.51 -10.88
N ILE A 12 12.13 18.30 -10.27
CA ILE A 12 12.27 18.12 -8.82
C ILE A 12 12.10 19.45 -8.08
N VAL A 13 12.62 20.58 -8.60
CA VAL A 13 12.59 21.84 -7.84
C VAL A 13 11.20 22.48 -7.78
N ILE A 14 10.36 22.26 -8.80
CA ILE A 14 9.01 22.85 -8.84
C ILE A 14 8.07 22.12 -7.86
N GLY A 15 8.33 20.85 -7.51
CA GLY A 15 7.48 20.07 -6.59
C GLY A 15 7.60 20.48 -5.11
N TRP A 16 8.68 21.13 -4.69
CA TRP A 16 8.95 21.36 -3.26
C TRP A 16 8.23 22.61 -2.73
N SER A 17 7.92 23.57 -3.61
CA SER A 17 7.21 24.78 -3.22
C SER A 17 5.70 24.55 -2.95
N TRP A 18 5.12 23.46 -3.49
CA TRP A 18 3.72 23.10 -3.27
C TRP A 18 3.49 22.24 -2.03
N ILE A 19 4.52 21.54 -1.56
CA ILE A 19 4.45 20.71 -0.34
C ILE A 19 4.23 21.58 0.90
N TYR A 20 4.77 22.81 0.93
CA TYR A 20 4.52 23.76 2.01
C TYR A 20 3.06 24.25 2.08
N ILE A 21 2.34 24.26 0.95
CA ILE A 21 0.93 24.70 0.91
C ILE A 21 -0.01 23.60 1.45
N LEU A 22 0.39 22.33 1.40
CA LEU A 22 -0.40 21.19 1.92
C LEU A 22 -0.22 20.92 3.43
N ILE A 23 0.65 21.68 4.12
CA ILE A 23 0.98 21.46 5.55
C ILE A 23 0.26 22.45 6.48
N LEU A 24 -0.40 23.51 5.96
CA LEU A 24 -1.09 24.48 6.82
C LEU A 24 -2.55 24.07 7.11
N PRO A 25 -3.00 24.08 8.39
CA PRO A 25 -4.35 23.62 8.77
C PRO A 25 -5.50 24.57 8.39
N SER A 26 -5.26 25.60 7.58
CA SER A 26 -6.18 26.72 7.40
C SER A 26 -6.97 26.72 6.09
N PHE A 27 -6.95 25.64 5.31
CA PHE A 27 -7.57 25.63 3.97
C PHE A 27 -8.97 25.00 3.95
N SER A 28 -9.90 25.54 4.75
CA SER A 28 -11.32 25.13 4.71
C SER A 28 -12.20 26.03 3.83
N SER A 29 -11.63 26.93 3.02
CA SER A 29 -12.44 27.85 2.20
C SER A 29 -11.73 28.33 0.94
N PHE A 30 -11.63 27.47 -0.09
CA PHE A 30 -11.68 27.96 -1.47
C PHE A 30 -12.29 26.88 -2.39
N ARG A 31 -13.39 27.27 -3.03
CA ARG A 31 -14.42 26.45 -3.69
C ARG A 31 -14.04 26.07 -5.13
N TYR A 32 -14.47 24.87 -5.56
CA TYR A 32 -14.61 24.39 -6.95
C TYR A 32 -13.38 24.56 -7.86
N GLY A 33 -12.59 23.49 -7.99
CA GLY A 33 -11.38 23.39 -8.84
C GLY A 33 -10.23 22.65 -8.18
N THR A 34 -10.30 22.45 -6.86
CA THR A 34 -9.27 21.80 -6.03
C THR A 34 -9.52 20.30 -5.82
N GLU A 35 -10.77 19.84 -5.87
CA GLU A 35 -11.12 18.42 -5.67
C GLU A 35 -10.68 17.54 -6.86
N ASP A 36 -10.86 18.04 -8.09
CA ASP A 36 -10.39 17.38 -9.32
C ASP A 36 -8.86 17.42 -9.41
N LEU A 37 -8.23 18.51 -8.96
CA LEU A 37 -6.78 18.62 -8.92
C LEU A 37 -6.17 17.67 -7.87
N CYS A 38 -6.80 17.55 -6.70
CA CYS A 38 -6.41 16.57 -5.68
C CYS A 38 -6.56 15.15 -6.21
N ALA A 39 -7.68 14.84 -6.87
CA ALA A 39 -7.88 13.54 -7.51
C ALA A 39 -6.82 13.28 -8.58
N HIS A 40 -6.55 14.25 -9.46
CA HIS A 40 -5.56 14.15 -10.52
C HIS A 40 -4.15 13.86 -9.97
N HIS A 41 -3.71 14.60 -8.96
CA HIS A 41 -2.43 14.34 -8.30
C HIS A 41 -2.38 12.97 -7.62
N THR A 42 -3.48 12.57 -6.98
CA THR A 42 -3.60 11.23 -6.37
C THR A 42 -3.42 10.14 -7.42
N PHE A 43 -4.08 10.27 -8.58
CA PHE A 43 -3.93 9.33 -9.69
C PHE A 43 -2.51 9.30 -10.25
N ILE A 44 -1.87 10.46 -10.47
CA ILE A 44 -0.49 10.51 -10.98
C ILE A 44 0.45 9.82 -10.00
N ILE A 45 0.38 10.19 -8.72
CA ILE A 45 1.25 9.61 -7.69
C ILE A 45 1.03 8.10 -7.60
N ALA A 46 -0.22 7.62 -7.69
CA ALA A 46 -0.50 6.19 -7.71
C ALA A 46 0.13 5.46 -8.91
N HIS A 47 0.11 6.05 -10.11
CA HIS A 47 0.79 5.46 -11.27
C HIS A 47 2.31 5.48 -11.11
N VAL A 48 2.87 6.54 -10.53
CA VAL A 48 4.32 6.63 -10.26
C VAL A 48 4.73 5.58 -9.24
N VAL A 49 3.98 5.41 -8.15
CA VAL A 49 4.22 4.35 -7.15
C VAL A 49 4.17 2.98 -7.80
N LYS A 50 3.19 2.71 -8.68
CA LYS A 50 3.11 1.44 -9.44
C LYS A 50 4.28 1.23 -10.41
N ALA A 51 4.78 2.30 -11.04
CA ALA A 51 5.86 2.22 -12.02
C ALA A 51 7.27 2.16 -11.38
N CYS A 52 7.39 2.50 -10.10
CA CYS A 52 8.65 2.47 -9.37
C CYS A 52 8.96 1.07 -8.81
N PRO A 53 10.23 0.63 -8.86
CA PRO A 53 10.64 -0.59 -8.16
C PRO A 53 10.47 -0.41 -6.65
N ALA A 54 9.97 -1.47 -5.99
CA ALA A 54 9.43 -1.50 -4.63
C ALA A 54 10.37 -1.03 -3.49
N GLU A 55 11.65 -0.76 -3.77
CA GLU A 55 12.68 -0.52 -2.76
C GLU A 55 13.34 0.89 -2.86
N CYS A 56 12.79 1.80 -3.66
CA CYS A 56 13.31 3.16 -3.69
C CYS A 56 12.74 3.97 -2.51
N TYR A 57 13.60 4.65 -1.74
CA TYR A 57 13.21 5.60 -0.69
C TYR A 57 12.17 6.65 -1.15
N GLN A 58 12.17 6.95 -2.45
CA GLN A 58 11.17 7.81 -3.09
C GLN A 58 9.75 7.24 -3.02
N VAL A 59 9.59 5.92 -3.12
CA VAL A 59 8.30 5.23 -3.03
C VAL A 59 7.68 5.42 -1.64
N SER A 60 8.48 5.38 -0.58
CA SER A 60 7.99 5.64 0.79
C SER A 60 7.44 7.06 0.94
N PHE A 61 8.13 8.07 0.39
CA PHE A 61 7.62 9.44 0.41
C PHE A 61 6.36 9.63 -0.44
N LEU A 62 6.35 9.05 -1.64
CA LEU A 62 5.18 9.07 -2.51
C LEU A 62 4.00 8.38 -1.85
N GLY A 63 4.23 7.29 -1.12
CA GLY A 63 3.23 6.60 -0.31
C GLY A 63 2.64 7.48 0.79
N VAL A 64 3.48 8.23 1.51
CA VAL A 64 3.00 9.20 2.53
C VAL A 64 2.15 10.31 1.89
N LEU A 65 2.59 10.85 0.75
CA LEU A 65 1.83 11.87 0.01
C LEU A 65 0.50 11.32 -0.48
N LEU A 66 0.51 10.11 -1.06
CA LEU A 66 -0.67 9.43 -1.56
C LEU A 66 -1.69 9.21 -0.43
N ARG A 67 -1.24 8.75 0.74
CA ARG A 67 -2.09 8.57 1.91
C ARG A 67 -2.78 9.87 2.35
N ARG A 68 -2.04 10.99 2.34
CA ARG A 68 -2.59 12.31 2.71
C ARG A 68 -3.58 12.83 1.67
N LEU A 69 -3.26 12.69 0.39
CA LEU A 69 -4.15 13.14 -0.69
C LEU A 69 -5.43 12.32 -0.77
N LEU A 70 -5.35 10.99 -0.56
CA LEU A 70 -6.52 10.12 -0.53
C LEU A 70 -7.53 10.57 0.54
N PHE A 71 -7.05 11.02 1.71
CA PHE A 71 -7.89 11.54 2.78
C PHE A 71 -8.59 12.87 2.43
N LEU A 72 -7.94 13.71 1.62
CA LEU A 72 -8.48 14.99 1.16
C LEU A 72 -9.39 14.85 -0.07
N MET A 73 -9.39 13.68 -0.70
CA MET A 73 -10.13 13.42 -1.93
C MET A 73 -11.63 13.29 -1.65
N ALA A 74 -12.45 13.86 -2.53
CA ALA A 74 -13.91 13.79 -2.44
C ALA A 74 -14.41 12.32 -2.53
N PRO A 75 -15.53 11.98 -1.87
CA PRO A 75 -16.13 10.63 -1.89
C PRO A 75 -16.24 9.98 -3.27
N ASP A 76 -16.73 10.72 -4.27
CA ASP A 76 -16.91 10.19 -5.64
C ASP A 76 -15.57 9.88 -6.31
N HIS A 77 -14.53 10.65 -5.99
CA HIS A 77 -13.18 10.43 -6.49
C HIS A 77 -12.50 9.25 -5.79
N GLN A 78 -12.74 9.04 -4.49
CA GLN A 78 -12.32 7.84 -3.76
C GLN A 78 -12.92 6.57 -4.38
N LEU A 79 -14.21 6.60 -4.74
CA LEU A 79 -14.84 5.46 -5.42
C LEU A 79 -14.22 5.19 -6.80
N LYS A 80 -13.98 6.23 -7.60
CA LYS A 80 -13.26 6.09 -8.88
C LYS A 80 -11.84 5.55 -8.68
N PHE A 81 -11.18 5.90 -7.58
CA PHE A 81 -9.85 5.41 -7.26
C PHE A 81 -9.86 3.91 -6.97
N THR A 82 -10.78 3.40 -6.15
CA THR A 82 -10.88 1.97 -5.86
C THR A 82 -11.29 1.14 -7.08
N GLN A 83 -12.11 1.72 -7.97
CA GLN A 83 -12.46 1.10 -9.25
C GLN A 83 -11.27 1.04 -10.23
N LYS A 84 -10.42 2.07 -10.23
CA LYS A 84 -9.25 2.15 -11.14
C LYS A 84 -8.05 1.35 -10.63
N PHE A 85 -7.94 1.19 -9.32
CA PHE A 85 -6.91 0.37 -8.68
C PHE A 85 -7.57 -0.69 -7.79
N PRO A 86 -8.19 -1.73 -8.38
CA PRO A 86 -8.88 -2.74 -7.60
C PRO A 86 -7.94 -3.42 -6.59
N PRO A 87 -8.33 -3.54 -5.31
CA PRO A 87 -7.53 -4.20 -4.28
C PRO A 87 -7.36 -5.70 -4.52
N LYS A 88 -8.29 -6.31 -5.27
CA LYS A 88 -8.27 -7.71 -5.71
C LYS A 88 -7.11 -8.04 -6.67
N ASP A 89 -6.55 -7.05 -7.37
CA ASP A 89 -5.48 -7.30 -8.33
C ASP A 89 -4.12 -7.27 -7.60
N SER A 90 -3.36 -8.36 -7.69
CA SER A 90 -2.07 -8.51 -6.98
C SER A 90 -1.06 -7.41 -7.34
N GLU A 91 -1.07 -6.90 -8.57
CA GLU A 91 -0.23 -5.78 -8.99
C GLU A 91 -0.50 -4.47 -8.24
N ASN A 92 -1.71 -4.31 -7.69
CA ASN A 92 -2.08 -3.12 -6.94
C ASN A 92 -1.67 -3.24 -5.45
N LEU A 93 -1.24 -4.40 -4.97
CA LEU A 93 -0.81 -4.56 -3.57
C LEU A 93 0.34 -3.62 -3.20
N LEU A 94 1.23 -3.34 -4.16
CA LEU A 94 2.29 -2.34 -4.03
C LEU A 94 1.74 -0.94 -3.71
N LEU A 95 0.58 -0.60 -4.27
CA LEU A 95 -0.08 0.67 -4.01
C LEU A 95 -0.77 0.64 -2.64
N TRP A 96 -1.51 -0.44 -2.37
CA TRP A 96 -2.35 -0.60 -1.18
C TRP A 96 -1.56 -0.69 0.13
N GLN A 97 -0.32 -1.19 0.13
CA GLN A 97 0.56 -1.13 1.30
C GLN A 97 0.83 0.31 1.79
N HIS A 98 0.70 1.31 0.92
CA HIS A 98 0.95 2.71 1.28
C HIS A 98 -0.31 3.46 1.69
N LEU A 99 -1.50 2.89 1.46
CA LEU A 99 -2.78 3.53 1.73
C LEU A 99 -3.27 3.30 3.16
N SER A 100 -4.15 4.18 3.63
CA SER A 100 -4.87 4.00 4.89
C SER A 100 -6.35 3.81 4.60
N PHE A 101 -6.93 2.72 5.10
CA PHE A 101 -8.34 2.40 4.90
C PHE A 101 -9.26 3.42 5.60
N GLN A 102 -8.76 4.13 6.60
CA GLN A 102 -9.49 5.21 7.28
C GLN A 102 -9.82 6.37 6.33
N ALA A 103 -9.03 6.55 5.26
CA ALA A 103 -9.29 7.57 4.25
C ALA A 103 -10.51 7.24 3.38
N LEU A 104 -10.89 5.96 3.27
CA LEU A 104 -12.03 5.53 2.46
C LEU A 104 -13.36 5.82 3.15
N LEU A 105 -14.42 5.91 2.35
CA LEU A 105 -15.81 5.94 2.83
C LEU A 105 -16.14 4.70 3.68
N PRO A 106 -16.77 4.86 4.86
CA PRO A 106 -17.08 3.74 5.76
C PRO A 106 -17.75 2.54 5.07
N LEU A 107 -18.69 2.81 4.16
CA LEU A 107 -19.44 1.78 3.42
C LEU A 107 -18.56 0.91 2.53
N HIS A 108 -17.43 1.42 2.05
CA HIS A 108 -16.51 0.71 1.16
C HIS A 108 -15.30 0.14 1.89
N ARG A 109 -15.04 0.54 3.14
CA ARG A 109 -13.85 0.10 3.91
C ARG A 109 -13.82 -1.41 4.06
N GLN A 110 -14.94 -2.00 4.49
CA GLN A 110 -15.02 -3.43 4.78
C GLN A 110 -14.86 -4.25 3.50
N GLN A 111 -15.53 -3.85 2.41
CA GLN A 111 -15.40 -4.53 1.12
C GLN A 111 -13.96 -4.48 0.60
N VAL A 112 -13.34 -3.30 0.56
CA VAL A 112 -11.96 -3.13 0.07
C VAL A 112 -10.98 -3.89 0.96
N ALA A 113 -11.22 -3.93 2.29
CA ALA A 113 -10.38 -4.68 3.22
C ALA A 113 -10.47 -6.18 2.94
N HIS A 114 -11.68 -6.72 2.80
CA HIS A 114 -11.88 -8.12 2.48
C HIS A 114 -11.27 -8.50 1.12
N GLU A 115 -11.47 -7.70 0.08
CA GLU A 115 -10.87 -7.93 -1.25
C GLU A 115 -9.33 -7.92 -1.19
N LEU A 116 -8.74 -6.99 -0.43
CA LEU A 116 -7.30 -6.94 -0.22
C LEU A 116 -6.81 -8.14 0.60
N PHE A 117 -7.56 -8.55 1.62
CA PHE A 117 -7.25 -9.70 2.46
C PHE A 117 -7.16 -10.96 1.61
N VAL A 118 -8.18 -11.22 0.78
CA VAL A 118 -8.22 -12.37 -0.11
C VAL A 118 -7.04 -12.33 -1.09
N ALA A 119 -6.78 -11.20 -1.75
CA ALA A 119 -5.67 -11.08 -2.69
C ALA A 119 -4.29 -11.30 -2.03
N GLY A 120 -4.05 -10.69 -0.87
CA GLY A 120 -2.80 -10.86 -0.13
C GLY A 120 -2.61 -12.27 0.42
N LEU A 121 -3.69 -12.92 0.86
CA LEU A 121 -3.65 -14.31 1.34
C LEU A 121 -3.40 -15.28 0.19
N VAL A 122 -4.06 -15.10 -0.96
CA VAL A 122 -3.83 -15.92 -2.16
C VAL A 122 -2.38 -15.83 -2.59
N GLN A 123 -1.78 -14.64 -2.63
CA GLN A 123 -0.37 -14.49 -3.01
C GLN A 123 0.58 -15.19 -2.02
N CYS A 124 0.29 -15.14 -0.71
CA CYS A 124 1.04 -15.91 0.29
C CYS A 124 0.88 -17.43 0.07
N GLN A 125 -0.34 -17.89 -0.23
CA GLN A 125 -0.65 -19.31 -0.46
C GLN A 125 -0.04 -19.85 -1.75
N GLU A 126 -0.05 -19.08 -2.83
CA GLU A 126 0.59 -19.44 -4.10
C GLU A 126 2.09 -19.70 -3.89
N TRP A 127 2.76 -18.79 -3.18
CA TRP A 127 4.16 -18.99 -2.82
C TRP A 127 4.36 -20.24 -1.94
N LEU A 128 3.49 -20.46 -0.94
CA LEU A 128 3.53 -21.64 -0.07
C LEU A 128 3.26 -22.97 -0.80
N ASN A 129 2.49 -22.95 -1.89
CA ASN A 129 2.15 -24.12 -2.70
C ASN A 129 3.17 -24.36 -3.84
N SER A 130 3.99 -23.37 -4.16
CA SER A 130 5.08 -23.46 -5.14
C SER A 130 6.32 -24.15 -4.58
N GLU A 131 7.42 -24.14 -5.35
CA GLU A 131 8.76 -24.53 -4.89
C GLU A 131 9.37 -23.55 -3.87
N LYS A 132 8.61 -22.53 -3.44
CA LYS A 132 8.98 -21.50 -2.45
C LYS A 132 10.29 -20.79 -2.81
N PRO A 133 10.43 -20.29 -4.04
CA PRO A 133 11.69 -19.76 -4.47
C PRO A 133 11.95 -18.42 -3.76
N LEU A 134 13.19 -18.21 -3.31
CA LEU A 134 13.58 -17.01 -2.54
C LEU A 134 13.52 -15.72 -3.37
N ASN A 135 13.53 -15.83 -4.70
CA ASN A 135 13.38 -14.70 -5.62
C ASN A 135 11.98 -14.06 -5.59
N GLU A 136 10.95 -14.81 -5.15
CA GLU A 136 9.57 -14.35 -5.03
C GLU A 136 9.27 -13.75 -3.64
N LEU A 137 10.23 -13.84 -2.71
CA LEU A 137 10.10 -13.28 -1.36
C LEU A 137 9.72 -11.77 -1.33
N PRO A 138 10.21 -10.91 -2.25
CA PRO A 138 9.76 -9.52 -2.32
C PRO A 138 8.25 -9.37 -2.61
N GLN A 139 7.67 -10.29 -3.40
CA GLN A 139 6.25 -10.30 -3.69
C GLN A 139 5.44 -10.71 -2.44
N VAL A 140 5.91 -11.73 -1.71
CA VAL A 140 5.32 -12.12 -0.42
C VAL A 140 5.44 -11.00 0.60
N ASN A 141 6.58 -10.30 0.65
CA ASN A 141 6.76 -9.13 1.52
C ASN A 141 5.74 -8.03 1.21
N MET A 142 5.49 -7.78 -0.07
CA MET A 142 4.53 -6.79 -0.53
C MET A 142 3.09 -7.17 -0.11
N ALA A 143 2.71 -8.43 -0.29
CA ALA A 143 1.43 -8.96 0.18
C ALA A 143 1.27 -8.77 1.70
N LEU A 144 2.29 -9.18 2.48
CA LEU A 144 2.29 -9.01 3.93
C LEU A 144 2.25 -7.53 4.34
N SER A 145 2.94 -6.65 3.62
CA SER A 145 2.94 -5.20 3.88
C SER A 145 1.57 -4.57 3.61
N ALA A 146 0.87 -5.03 2.56
CA ALA A 146 -0.50 -4.62 2.26
C ALA A 146 -1.48 -5.09 3.34
N LEU A 147 -1.39 -6.36 3.74
CA LEU A 147 -2.19 -6.93 4.84
C LEU A 147 -1.92 -6.20 6.16
N LEU A 148 -0.66 -5.92 6.49
CA LEU A 148 -0.27 -5.16 7.66
C LEU A 148 -0.89 -3.75 7.65
N SER A 149 -0.79 -3.03 6.53
CA SER A 149 -1.36 -1.68 6.39
C SER A 149 -2.89 -1.69 6.58
N MET A 150 -3.56 -2.73 6.06
CA MET A 150 -4.97 -2.96 6.28
C MET A 150 -5.28 -3.21 7.76
N CYS A 151 -4.60 -4.15 8.42
CA CYS A 151 -4.82 -4.43 9.85
C CYS A 151 -4.63 -3.19 10.73
N GLN A 152 -3.60 -2.37 10.44
CA GLN A 152 -3.33 -1.14 11.19
C GLN A 152 -4.41 -0.06 10.99
N SER A 153 -4.96 0.05 9.80
CA SER A 153 -5.87 1.14 9.44
C SER A 153 -7.34 0.77 9.55
N ALA A 154 -7.70 -0.49 9.35
CA ALA A 154 -9.08 -0.96 9.38
C ALA A 154 -9.69 -0.89 10.78
N ARG A 155 -8.93 -1.06 11.87
CA ARG A 155 -9.31 -0.99 13.31
C ARG A 155 -10.53 -1.81 13.76
N GLN A 156 -11.39 -2.23 12.84
CA GLN A 156 -12.38 -3.28 12.94
C GLN A 156 -11.65 -4.57 12.67
N THR A 157 -11.74 -5.46 13.65
CA THR A 157 -11.08 -6.75 13.73
C THR A 157 -11.34 -7.53 12.44
N LEU A 158 -10.28 -8.15 11.89
CA LEU A 158 -10.45 -9.28 10.97
C LEU A 158 -11.44 -10.26 11.60
N GLU A 159 -12.28 -10.89 10.79
CA GLU A 159 -13.11 -11.99 11.31
C GLU A 159 -12.18 -13.07 11.89
N GLU A 160 -12.61 -13.80 12.92
CA GLU A 160 -11.78 -14.83 13.56
C GLU A 160 -11.23 -15.85 12.55
N GLU A 161 -12.01 -16.15 11.51
CA GLU A 161 -11.61 -17.02 10.40
C GLU A 161 -10.48 -16.41 9.54
N GLU A 162 -10.56 -15.12 9.23
CA GLU A 162 -9.54 -14.40 8.48
C GLU A 162 -8.23 -14.28 9.29
N GLN A 163 -8.35 -14.01 10.59
CA GLN A 163 -7.21 -14.00 11.51
C GLN A 163 -6.55 -15.38 11.60
N ALA A 164 -7.34 -16.46 11.72
CA ALA A 164 -6.84 -17.83 11.75
C ALA A 164 -6.15 -18.23 10.43
N ALA A 165 -6.72 -17.86 9.29
CA ALA A 165 -6.15 -18.13 7.98
C ALA A 165 -4.79 -17.41 7.78
N LEU A 166 -4.72 -16.13 8.19
CA LEU A 166 -3.47 -15.35 8.10
C LEU A 166 -2.41 -15.88 9.08
N MET A 167 -2.79 -16.20 10.32
CA MET A 167 -1.89 -16.83 11.29
C MET A 167 -1.38 -18.19 10.80
N GLY A 168 -2.24 -18.98 10.15
CA GLY A 168 -1.86 -20.24 9.51
C GLY A 168 -0.82 -20.03 8.40
N ALA A 169 -1.05 -19.06 7.51
CA ALA A 169 -0.11 -18.73 6.44
C ALA A 169 1.24 -18.24 7.00
N LEU A 170 1.24 -17.34 7.98
CA LEU A 170 2.45 -16.85 8.64
C LEU A 170 3.22 -17.97 9.35
N GLY A 171 2.50 -18.87 10.02
CA GLY A 171 3.09 -20.06 10.65
C GLY A 171 3.78 -20.97 9.64
N GLN A 172 3.14 -21.24 8.50
CA GLN A 172 3.75 -22.01 7.42
C GLN A 172 4.98 -21.31 6.83
N ILE A 173 4.93 -19.99 6.62
CA ILE A 173 6.08 -19.19 6.17
C ILE A 173 7.25 -19.32 7.16
N ALA A 174 6.99 -19.23 8.47
CA ALA A 174 8.01 -19.36 9.51
C ALA A 174 8.65 -20.76 9.60
N VAL A 175 7.89 -21.81 9.28
CA VAL A 175 8.42 -23.19 9.23
C VAL A 175 9.33 -23.39 8.02
N HIS A 176 8.99 -22.78 6.88
CA HIS A 176 9.71 -22.99 5.61
C HIS A 176 10.93 -22.09 5.44
N LEU A 177 10.92 -20.89 6.02
CA LEU A 177 12.08 -19.99 6.00
C LEU A 177 12.87 -20.17 7.29
N SER A 178 14.15 -20.53 7.16
CA SER A 178 15.05 -20.55 8.31
C SER A 178 15.22 -19.14 8.89
N ALA A 179 15.49 -19.03 10.19
CA ALA A 179 15.75 -17.74 10.85
C ALA A 179 16.87 -16.93 10.15
N ALA A 180 17.83 -17.61 9.53
CA ALA A 180 18.90 -17.00 8.73
C ALA A 180 18.39 -16.40 7.41
N GLN A 181 17.45 -17.06 6.73
CA GLN A 181 16.82 -16.56 5.50
C GLN A 181 15.88 -15.38 5.79
N ILE A 182 15.09 -15.46 6.86
CA ILE A 182 14.24 -14.34 7.29
C ILE A 182 15.10 -13.12 7.63
N SER A 183 16.18 -13.31 8.39
CA SER A 183 17.10 -12.22 8.78
C SER A 183 17.94 -11.69 7.62
N SER A 184 18.11 -12.45 6.54
CA SER A 184 18.84 -12.00 5.35
C SER A 184 18.11 -10.91 4.57
N VAL A 185 16.79 -10.79 4.75
CA VAL A 185 15.96 -9.78 4.10
C VAL A 185 15.31 -8.91 5.18
N ALA A 186 16.00 -7.85 5.58
CA ALA A 186 15.60 -6.99 6.71
C ALA A 186 14.18 -6.43 6.61
N CYS A 187 13.74 -6.02 5.40
CA CYS A 187 12.39 -5.51 5.18
C CYS A 187 11.32 -6.60 5.40
N PHE A 188 11.59 -7.82 4.94
CA PHE A 188 10.68 -8.96 5.15
C PHE A 188 10.58 -9.35 6.62
N GLN A 189 11.70 -9.44 7.33
CA GLN A 189 11.70 -9.71 8.77
C GLN A 189 10.85 -8.69 9.54
N GLN A 190 11.02 -7.40 9.25
CA GLN A 190 10.28 -6.34 9.94
C GLN A 190 8.78 -6.45 9.67
N THR A 191 8.36 -6.58 8.41
CA THR A 191 6.96 -6.75 8.04
C THR A 191 6.35 -7.98 8.69
N PHE A 192 7.06 -9.11 8.65
CA PHE A 192 6.63 -10.37 9.26
C PHE A 192 6.41 -10.24 10.76
N CYS A 193 7.38 -9.68 11.49
CA CYS A 193 7.28 -9.45 12.93
C CYS A 193 6.15 -8.49 13.31
N LEU A 194 5.98 -7.39 12.58
CA LEU A 194 4.89 -6.44 12.82
C LEU A 194 3.52 -7.07 12.58
N THR A 195 3.40 -7.93 11.57
CA THR A 195 2.14 -8.61 11.25
C THR A 195 1.77 -9.59 12.37
N LEU A 196 2.73 -10.37 12.86
CA LEU A 196 2.53 -11.25 14.00
C LEU A 196 2.14 -10.48 15.27
N GLN A 197 2.81 -9.36 15.57
CA GLN A 197 2.49 -8.54 16.74
C GLN A 197 1.06 -8.00 16.68
N LEU A 198 0.61 -7.51 15.53
CA LEU A 198 -0.77 -7.05 15.40
C LEU A 198 -1.75 -8.19 15.67
N LEU A 199 -1.55 -9.37 15.09
CA LEU A 199 -2.47 -10.50 15.26
C LEU A 199 -2.47 -11.11 16.67
N GLN A 200 -1.44 -10.84 17.48
CA GLN A 200 -1.36 -11.22 18.89
C GLN A 200 -1.89 -10.14 19.85
N LEU A 201 -2.08 -8.91 19.38
CA LEU A 201 -2.53 -7.75 20.15
C LEU A 201 -4.04 -7.47 20.03
N PHE A 202 -4.77 -8.28 19.25
CA PHE A 202 -6.23 -8.25 19.15
C PHE A 202 -6.85 -9.37 19.98
#